data_AF-A0A3N5L7G1-F1
#
_entry.id   AF-A0A3N5L7G1-F1
#
_cell.length_a   1.000
_cell.length_b   1.000
_cell.length_c   1.000
_cell.angle_alpha   90.00
_cell.angle_beta   90.00
_cell.angle_gamma   90.00
#
_symmetry.space_group_name_H-M   'P 1'
#
loop_
_entity.id
_entity.type
_entity.pdbx_description
1 polymer ?
#
loop_
_entity_poly.entity_id
_entity_poly.type
_entity_poly.pdbx_seq_one_letter_code
_entity_poly.pdbx_strand_id
1 'polypeptide(L)' 'MRVRSRFRLVVLVATLALLVVPALPASATKAPAPGAIPTGGHKITICHATRSLTNPYVVITI' A
#
# COMPACT_ATOMS: atom_id res chain seq x y z
N MET A 1 -12.79 21.94 -47.66
CA MET A 1 -13.57 20.89 -46.94
C MET A 1 -12.74 20.01 -45.98
N ARG A 2 -11.40 19.90 -46.13
CA ARG A 2 -10.51 19.10 -45.25
C ARG A 2 -10.48 19.51 -43.76
N VAL A 3 -10.56 20.81 -43.44
CA VAL A 3 -10.54 21.32 -42.05
C VAL A 3 -11.77 20.87 -41.25
N ARG A 4 -12.95 20.83 -41.87
CA ARG A 4 -14.20 20.38 -41.24
C ARG A 4 -14.20 18.88 -40.95
N SER A 5 -13.53 18.08 -41.78
CA SER A 5 -13.37 16.63 -41.58
C SER A 5 -12.38 16.32 -40.45
N ARG A 6 -11.26 17.04 -40.36
CA ARG A 6 -10.30 16.87 -39.27
C ARG A 6 -10.87 17.31 -37.93
N PHE A 7 -11.65 18.38 -37.91
CA PHE A 7 -12.32 18.86 -36.71
C PHE A 7 -13.36 17.85 -36.18
N ARG A 8 -14.17 17.26 -37.06
CA ARG A 8 -15.14 16.22 -36.68
C ARG A 8 -14.47 14.94 -36.16
N LEU A 9 -13.34 14.54 -36.76
CA LEU A 9 -12.56 13.39 -36.31
C LEU A 9 -11.99 13.62 -34.89
N VAL A 10 -11.43 14.80 -34.62
CA VAL A 10 -10.88 15.15 -33.29
C VAL A 10 -11.97 15.18 -32.22
N VAL A 11 -13.14 15.73 -32.51
CA VAL A 11 -14.28 15.75 -31.58
C VAL A 11 -14.81 14.35 -31.29
N LEU A 12 -14.91 13.48 -32.30
CA LEU A 12 -15.35 12.09 -32.13
C LEU A 12 -14.36 11.26 -31.29
N VAL A 13 -13.05 11.41 -31.53
CA VAL A 13 -12.04 10.68 -30.74
C VAL A 13 -12.01 11.17 -29.29
N ALA A 14 -12.13 12.48 -29.05
CA ALA A 14 -12.13 13.05 -27.70
C ALA A 14 -13.36 12.64 -26.89
N THR A 15 -14.54 12.59 -27.51
CA THR A 15 -15.79 12.17 -26.85
C THR A 15 -15.82 10.67 -26.56
N LEU A 16 -15.28 9.84 -27.48
CA LEU A 16 -15.14 8.40 -27.24
C LEU A 16 -14.13 8.11 -26.11
N ALA A 17 -13.05 8.88 -26.00
CA ALA A 17 -12.04 8.71 -24.95
C ALA A 17 -12.58 9.05 -23.55
N LEU A 18 -13.52 9.99 -23.43
CA LEU A 18 -14.17 10.31 -22.15
C LEU A 18 -15.14 9.22 -21.67
N LEU A 19 -15.76 8.46 -22.59
CA LEU A 19 -16.75 7.43 -22.26
C LEU A 19 -16.15 6.13 -21.70
N VAL A 20 -14.83 5.93 -21.86
CA VAL A 20 -14.15 4.64 -21.52
C VAL A 20 -13.29 4.74 -20.25
N VAL A 21 -13.38 5.83 -19.48
CA VAL A 21 -12.65 5.92 -18.19
C VAL A 21 -13.52 5.34 -17.08
N PRO A 22 -13.31 4.09 -16.62
CA PRO A 22 -13.97 3.63 -15.41
C PRO A 22 -13.43 4.45 -14.24
N ALA A 23 -14.32 5.03 -13.44
CA ALA A 23 -13.93 5.66 -12.19
C ALA A 23 -13.32 4.58 -11.28
N LEU A 24 -11.99 4.57 -11.15
CA LEU A 24 -11.35 3.73 -10.14
C LEU A 24 -11.80 4.21 -8.77
N PRO A 25 -12.32 3.33 -7.89
CA PRO A 25 -12.60 3.71 -6.52
C PRO A 25 -11.26 4.04 -5.84
N ALA A 26 -11.11 5.30 -5.45
CA ALA A 26 -10.03 5.72 -4.56
C ALA A 26 -10.32 5.15 -3.16
N SER A 27 -9.95 3.90 -2.94
CA SER A 27 -9.87 3.34 -1.59
C SER A 27 -8.75 4.06 -0.85
N ALA A 28 -9.10 5.13 -0.14
CA ALA A 28 -8.21 5.80 0.79
C ALA A 28 -7.97 4.87 1.99
N THR A 29 -6.99 3.97 1.86
CA THR A 29 -6.41 3.31 3.03
C THR A 29 -5.71 4.39 3.85
N LYS A 30 -6.35 4.83 4.94
CA LYS A 30 -5.75 5.72 5.93
C LYS A 30 -4.44 5.10 6.40
N ALA A 31 -3.32 5.74 6.04
CA ALA A 31 -2.00 5.33 6.53
C ALA A 31 -2.00 5.37 8.07
N PRO A 32 -1.33 4.42 8.74
CA PRO A 32 -1.10 4.52 10.17
C PRO A 32 -0.40 5.85 10.47
N ALA A 33 -0.91 6.59 11.46
CA ALA A 33 -0.24 7.81 11.91
C ALA A 33 1.20 7.47 12.38
N PRO A 34 2.22 8.27 12.04
CA PRO A 34 3.55 8.10 12.58
C PRO A 34 3.47 8.12 14.12
N GLY A 35 3.86 7.02 14.77
CA GLY A 35 3.82 6.91 16.24
C GLY A 35 2.59 6.22 16.83
N ALA A 36 1.78 5.52 16.03
CA ALA A 36 0.80 4.57 16.59
C ALA A 36 1.54 3.41 17.28
N ILE A 37 1.81 3.57 18.58
CA ILE A 37 2.33 2.51 19.44
C ILE A 37 1.17 1.56 19.74
N PRO A 38 1.23 0.27 19.33
CA PRO A 38 0.16 -0.68 19.65
C PRO A 38 0.03 -0.76 21.18
N THR A 39 -1.18 -0.51 21.70
CA THR A 39 -1.49 -0.51 23.14
C THR A 39 -1.57 -1.90 23.76
N GLY A 40 -1.24 -2.95 22.99
CA GLY A 40 -0.90 -4.26 23.54
C GLY A 40 0.54 -4.23 24.02
N GLY A 41 0.78 -4.50 25.30
CA GLY A 41 2.10 -4.44 25.92
C GLY A 41 3.20 -4.99 25.02
N HIS A 42 4.27 -4.21 24.84
CA HIS A 42 5.38 -4.56 23.96
C HIS A 42 6.06 -5.82 24.48
N LYS A 43 5.81 -6.93 23.80
CA LYS A 43 6.51 -8.18 24.07
C LYS A 43 7.86 -8.14 23.39
N ILE A 44 8.93 -8.24 24.16
CA ILE A 44 10.29 -8.34 23.65
C ILE A 44 10.76 -9.78 23.81
N THR A 45 11.07 -10.43 22.69
CA THR A 45 11.61 -11.79 22.68
C THR A 45 13.13 -11.75 22.58
N ILE A 46 13.82 -12.32 23.57
CA ILE A 46 15.28 -12.28 23.72
C ILE A 46 15.82 -13.71 23.69
N CYS A 47 16.89 -13.94 22.92
CA CYS A 47 17.69 -15.16 23.01
C CYS A 47 18.84 -14.93 24.00
N HIS A 48 18.79 -15.55 25.18
CA HIS A 48 19.80 -15.42 26.21
C HIS A 48 20.78 -16.59 26.18
N ALA A 49 22.08 -16.30 26.07
CA ALA A 49 23.11 -17.33 26.07
C ALA A 49 23.40 -17.84 27.50
N THR A 50 23.13 -19.12 27.76
CA THR A 50 23.23 -19.72 29.11
C THR A 50 24.57 -20.41 29.38
N ARG A 51 25.49 -20.40 28.42
CA ARG A 51 26.78 -21.13 28.43
C ARG A 51 26.67 -22.66 28.61
N SER A 52 25.47 -23.22 28.55
CA SER A 52 25.30 -24.68 28.53
C SER A 52 25.77 -25.24 27.18
N LEU A 53 26.55 -26.33 27.23
CA LEU A 53 26.99 -27.05 26.03
C LEU A 53 25.83 -27.77 25.33
N THR A 54 24.81 -28.17 26.09
CA THR A 54 23.66 -28.92 25.57
C THR A 54 22.49 -28.02 25.21
N ASN A 55 22.33 -26.88 25.89
CA ASN A 55 21.29 -25.89 25.56
C ASN A 55 21.83 -24.45 25.65
N PRO A 56 22.58 -23.99 24.63
CA PRO A 56 23.32 -22.73 24.69
C PRO A 56 22.43 -21.48 24.70
N TYR A 57 21.14 -21.58 24.36
CA TYR A 57 20.21 -20.45 24.30
C TYR A 57 18.85 -20.74 24.93
N VAL A 58 18.30 -19.76 25.65
CA VAL A 58 16.93 -19.80 26.17
C VAL A 58 16.17 -18.56 25.69
N VAL A 59 14.90 -18.76 25.35
CA VAL A 59 14.00 -17.67 24.93
C VAL A 59 13.34 -17.04 26.16
N ILE A 60 13.43 -15.73 26.28
CA ILE A 60 12.79 -14.94 27.34
C ILE A 60 11.82 -13.95 26.68
N THR A 61 10.61 -13.83 27.22
CA THR A 61 9.61 -12.84 26.80
C THR A 61 9.31 -11.92 27.98
N ILE A 62 9.55 -10.62 27.82
CA ILE A 62 9.17 -9.56 28.76
C ILE A 62 8.10 -8.65 28.17
#